data_AF-A0A4P5YEW8-F1
#
_entry.id   AF-A0A4P5YEW8-F1
#
_cell.length_a   1.000
_cell.length_b   1.000
_cell.length_c   1.000
_cell.angle_alpha   90.00
_cell.angle_beta   90.00
_cell.angle_gamma   90.00
#
_symmetry.space_group_name_H-M   'P 1'
#
loop_
_entity.id
_entity.type
_entity.pdbx_description
1 polymer ?
#
loop_
_entity_poly.entity_id
_entity_poly.type
_entity_poly.pdbx_seq_one_letter_code
_entity_poly.pdbx_strand_id
1 'polypeptide(L)'
;MYKWPQGRVIRVVCLIMVAVIAADFAWNGAYKGFGTAASSADQAAHIRQLVQGGFFAACSLATLIAGLILVGFLPRTVDFLVEVESEMTRVEWPEPGPLFRTTLVVGLVLVVVAATVLAVDYIFISLMRSGLPALKGWI
;
A
#
# COMPACT_ATOMS: atom_id res chain seq x y z
N MET A 1 -0.42 26.97 14.63
CA MET A 1 -0.62 26.44 13.26
C MET A 1 -0.14 27.47 12.26
N TYR A 2 0.79 27.09 11.38
CA TYR A 2 1.30 27.99 10.35
C TYR A 2 0.27 28.16 9.22
N LYS A 3 -0.03 29.40 8.80
CA LYS A 3 -0.98 29.76 7.70
C LYS A 3 -2.35 29.07 7.79
N TRP A 4 -3.13 29.36 8.84
CA TRP A 4 -4.54 28.95 8.92
C TRP A 4 -5.43 30.08 8.38
N PRO A 5 -6.44 29.82 7.50
CA PRO A 5 -7.11 28.54 7.19
C PRO A 5 -6.71 27.85 5.87
N GLN A 6 -5.68 28.32 5.17
CA GLN A 6 -5.28 27.75 3.86
C GLN A 6 -4.82 26.29 3.99
N GLY A 7 -5.27 25.40 3.09
CA GLY A 7 -4.91 23.98 3.12
C GLY A 7 -5.62 23.17 4.20
N ARG A 8 -6.82 23.60 4.64
CA ARG A 8 -7.53 22.95 5.76
C ARG A 8 -7.90 21.50 5.42
N VAL A 9 -8.38 21.24 4.20
CA VAL A 9 -8.88 19.92 3.81
C VAL A 9 -7.73 18.93 3.76
N ILE A 10 -6.65 19.26 3.04
CA ILE A 10 -5.51 18.35 2.90
C ILE A 10 -4.84 18.05 4.24
N ARG A 11 -4.70 19.03 5.13
CA ARG A 11 -4.09 18.82 6.45
C ARG A 11 -4.94 17.92 7.35
N VAL A 12 -6.26 18.08 7.33
CA VAL A 12 -7.18 17.20 8.08
C VAL A 12 -7.08 15.77 7.55
N VAL A 13 -7.08 15.58 6.22
CA VAL A 13 -6.92 14.26 5.60
C VAL A 13 -5.58 13.61 5.99
N CYS A 14 -4.47 14.36 5.89
CA CYS A 14 -3.15 13.85 6.30
C CYS A 14 -3.09 13.51 7.80
N LEU A 15 -3.67 14.33 8.68
CA LEU A 15 -3.72 14.05 10.12
C LEU A 15 -4.56 12.81 10.44
N ILE A 16 -5.69 12.62 9.74
CA ILE A 16 -6.50 11.40 9.87
C ILE A 16 -5.69 10.18 9.44
N MET A 17 -4.98 10.25 8.30
CA MET A 17 -4.14 9.13 7.84
C MET A 17 -3.02 8.79 8.83
N VAL A 18 -2.33 9.80 9.38
CA VAL A 18 -1.33 9.60 10.44
C VAL A 18 -1.96 8.93 11.66
N ALA A 19 -3.15 9.37 12.08
CA ALA A 19 -3.85 8.79 13.22
C ALA A 19 -4.24 7.33 12.98
N VAL A 20 -4.70 6.99 11.76
CA VAL A 20 -5.03 5.60 11.38
C VAL A 20 -3.78 4.72 11.43
N ILE A 21 -2.65 5.17 10.88
CA ILE A 21 -1.38 4.42 10.92
C ILE A 21 -0.89 4.24 12.37
N ALA A 22 -0.95 5.29 13.19
CA ALA A 22 -0.57 5.21 14.60
C ALA A 22 -1.49 4.26 15.37
N ALA A 23 -2.79 4.24 15.06
CA ALA A 23 -3.76 3.33 15.65
C ALA A 23 -3.49 1.87 15.23
N ASP A 24 -3.11 1.62 13.98
CA ASP A 24 -2.74 0.27 13.52
C ASP A 24 -1.51 -0.27 14.26
N PHE A 25 -0.45 0.54 14.40
CA PHE A 25 0.72 0.15 15.21
C PHE A 25 0.37 -0.08 16.68
N ALA A 26 -0.50 0.74 17.26
CA ALA A 26 -0.95 0.57 18.63
C ALA A 26 -1.78 -0.71 18.81
N TRP A 27 -2.70 -1.01 17.89
CA TRP A 27 -3.61 -2.13 18.01
C TRP A 27 -2.97 -3.46 17.61
N ASN A 28 -2.41 -3.54 16.41
CA ASN A 28 -1.86 -4.78 15.86
C ASN A 28 -0.47 -5.09 16.42
N GLY A 29 0.35 -4.08 16.67
CA GLY A 29 1.70 -4.24 17.21
C GLY A 29 1.71 -4.28 18.73
N ALA A 30 1.39 -3.14 19.36
CA ALA A 30 1.59 -2.96 20.80
C ALA A 30 0.58 -3.76 21.64
N TYR A 31 -0.73 -3.58 21.43
CA TYR A 31 -1.76 -4.17 22.26
C TYR A 31 -1.74 -5.71 22.21
N LYS A 32 -1.64 -6.31 21.02
CA LYS A 32 -1.49 -7.77 20.88
C LYS A 32 -0.17 -8.28 21.48
N GLY A 33 0.93 -7.54 21.30
CA GLY A 33 2.23 -7.89 21.90
C GLY A 33 2.19 -7.91 23.43
N PHE A 34 1.60 -6.90 24.06
CA PHE A 34 1.45 -6.85 25.51
C PHE A 34 0.41 -7.85 26.04
N GLY A 35 -0.70 -8.04 25.33
CA GLY A 35 -1.73 -9.01 25.70
C GLY A 35 -1.23 -10.45 25.68
N THR A 36 -0.45 -10.81 24.66
CA THR A 36 0.18 -12.14 24.60
C THR A 36 1.23 -12.32 25.68
N ALA A 37 2.06 -11.29 25.94
CA ALA A 37 3.05 -11.33 27.02
C ALA A 37 2.39 -11.62 28.37
N ALA A 38 1.31 -10.92 28.72
CA ALA A 38 0.58 -11.10 29.98
C ALA A 38 0.00 -12.51 30.17
N SER A 39 -0.26 -13.24 29.08
CA SER A 39 -0.83 -14.59 29.09
C SER A 39 0.19 -15.72 28.96
N SER A 40 1.46 -15.40 28.71
CA SER A 40 2.50 -16.39 28.41
C SER A 40 3.13 -16.96 29.69
N ALA A 41 3.10 -18.30 29.83
CA ALA A 41 3.71 -19.01 30.95
C ALA A 41 5.24 -19.18 30.81
N ASP A 42 5.75 -19.09 29.57
CA ASP A 42 7.17 -19.22 29.26
C ASP A 42 7.91 -17.87 29.41
N GLN A 43 8.85 -17.80 30.34
CA GLN A 43 9.60 -16.57 30.64
C GLN A 43 10.39 -16.02 29.43
N ALA A 44 10.91 -16.89 28.56
CA ALA A 44 11.61 -16.48 27.35
C ALA A 44 10.66 -15.90 26.28
N ALA A 45 9.43 -16.42 26.19
CA ALA A 45 8.41 -15.89 25.28
C ALA A 45 7.88 -14.54 25.77
N HIS A 46 7.69 -14.40 27.08
CA HIS A 46 7.26 -13.17 27.73
C HIS A 46 8.17 -11.98 27.41
N ILE A 47 9.50 -12.15 27.56
CA ILE A 47 10.48 -11.08 27.29
C ILE A 47 10.46 -10.66 25.82
N ARG A 48 10.40 -11.62 24.87
CA ARG A 48 10.35 -11.32 23.43
C ARG A 48 9.12 -10.52 23.06
N GLN A 49 7.96 -10.89 23.60
CA GLN A 49 6.69 -10.22 23.32
C GLN A 49 6.62 -8.82 23.93
N LEU A 50 7.21 -8.60 25.12
CA LEU A 50 7.33 -7.26 25.70
C LEU A 50 8.22 -6.33 24.86
N VAL A 51 9.36 -6.82 24.37
CA VAL A 51 10.25 -6.02 23.52
C VAL A 51 9.54 -5.65 22.21
N GLN A 52 8.84 -6.60 21.60
CA GLN A 52 8.07 -6.35 20.39
C GLN A 52 6.93 -5.34 20.63
N GLY A 53 6.14 -5.53 21.69
CA GLY A 53 5.05 -4.61 22.05
C GLY A 53 5.57 -3.20 22.37
N GLY A 54 6.68 -3.09 23.11
CA GLY A 54 7.34 -1.84 23.44
C GLY A 54 7.86 -1.10 22.21
N PHE A 55 8.47 -1.82 21.26
CA PHE A 55 8.93 -1.25 20.00
C PHE A 55 7.76 -0.67 19.19
N PHE A 56 6.68 -1.42 19.00
CA PHE A 56 5.51 -0.92 18.26
C PHE A 56 4.78 0.22 18.97
N ALA A 57 4.78 0.23 20.30
CA ALA A 57 4.25 1.35 21.07
C ALA A 57 5.07 2.63 20.87
N ALA A 58 6.41 2.51 20.90
CA ALA A 58 7.31 3.62 20.61
C ALA A 58 7.13 4.13 19.18
N CYS A 59 7.01 3.23 18.20
CA CYS A 59 6.74 3.60 16.80
C CYS A 59 5.39 4.31 16.64
N SER A 60 4.32 3.82 17.27
CA SER A 60 2.99 4.47 17.23
C SER A 60 3.04 5.92 17.74
N LEU A 61 3.69 6.14 18.90
CA LEU A 61 3.84 7.46 19.48
C LEU A 61 4.75 8.36 18.63
N ALA A 62 5.85 7.82 18.11
CA ALA A 62 6.73 8.55 17.20
C ALA A 62 5.99 8.97 15.91
N THR A 63 5.19 8.09 15.31
CA THR A 63 4.39 8.39 14.11
C THR A 63 3.38 9.49 14.40
N LEU A 64 2.69 9.43 15.54
CA LEU A 64 1.69 10.43 15.91
C LEU A 64 2.31 11.81 16.14
N ILE A 65 3.42 11.89 16.89
CA ILE A 65 4.13 13.14 17.15
C ILE A 65 4.74 13.70 15.87
N ALA A 66 5.45 12.86 15.11
CA ALA A 66 6.08 13.28 13.86
C ALA A 66 5.03 13.79 12.86
N GLY A 67 3.91 13.09 12.70
CA GLY A 67 2.85 13.52 11.80
C GLY A 67 2.17 14.80 12.25
N LEU A 68 1.97 15.02 13.56
CA LEU A 68 1.43 16.28 14.07
C LEU A 68 2.35 17.46 13.78
N ILE A 69 3.67 17.28 13.98
CA ILE A 69 4.67 18.32 13.71
C ILE A 69 4.78 18.60 12.21
N LEU A 70 4.94 17.55 11.40
CA LEU A 70 5.11 17.67 9.95
C LEU A 70 3.89 18.30 9.28
N VAL A 71 2.67 17.83 9.60
CA VAL A 71 1.45 18.30 8.94
C VAL A 71 0.97 19.66 9.49
N GLY A 72 1.19 19.92 10.79
CA GLY A 72 0.61 21.09 11.47
C GLY A 72 1.54 22.29 11.66
N PHE A 73 2.83 22.05 11.85
CA PHE A 73 3.76 23.07 12.37
C PHE A 73 4.98 23.32 11.48
N LEU A 74 5.46 22.33 10.73
CA LEU A 74 6.64 22.50 9.89
C LEU A 74 6.28 23.31 8.62
N PRO A 75 6.84 24.52 8.43
CA PRO A 75 6.40 25.44 7.38
C PRO A 75 6.61 24.87 5.98
N ARG A 76 7.73 24.17 5.75
CA ARG A 76 8.04 23.55 4.45
C ARG A 76 7.02 22.50 4.02
N THR A 77 6.59 21.65 4.96
CA THR A 77 5.59 20.62 4.67
C THR A 77 4.22 21.23 4.51
N VAL A 78 3.88 22.22 5.34
CA VAL A 78 2.62 22.94 5.23
C VAL A 78 2.48 23.64 3.88
N ASP A 79 3.52 24.33 3.42
CA ASP A 79 3.49 25.04 2.13
C ASP A 79 3.36 24.05 0.97
N PHE A 80 4.07 22.91 1.03
CA PHE A 80 3.92 21.83 0.04
C PHE A 80 2.49 21.26 0.02
N LEU A 81 1.88 21.00 1.18
CA LEU A 81 0.52 20.47 1.24
C LEU A 81 -0.50 21.45 0.64
N VAL A 82 -0.33 22.75 0.87
CA VAL A 82 -1.19 23.79 0.28
C VAL A 82 -1.02 23.84 -1.24
N GLU A 83 0.22 23.73 -1.74
CA GLU A 83 0.50 23.67 -3.17
C GLU A 83 -0.13 22.43 -3.83
N VAL A 84 0.00 21.26 -3.21
CA VAL A 84 -0.64 20.02 -3.67
C VAL A 84 -2.16 20.16 -3.68
N GLU A 85 -2.77 20.79 -2.67
CA GLU A 85 -4.22 21.04 -2.68
C GLU A 85 -4.60 21.89 -3.91
N SER A 86 -3.85 22.95 -4.20
CA SER A 86 -4.10 23.78 -5.38
C SER A 86 -3.91 23.00 -6.70
N GLU A 87 -2.93 22.11 -6.76
CA GLU A 87 -2.67 21.32 -7.95
C GLU A 87 -3.73 20.23 -8.16
N MET A 88 -4.20 19.60 -7.07
CA MET A 88 -5.29 18.61 -7.12
C MET A 88 -6.63 19.21 -7.55
N THR A 89 -6.87 20.51 -7.32
CA THR A 89 -8.07 21.19 -7.85
C THR A 89 -8.03 21.40 -9.37
N ARG A 90 -6.84 21.33 -9.98
CA ARG A 90 -6.68 21.42 -11.44
C ARG A 90 -6.79 20.07 -12.13
N VAL A 91 -6.70 18.97 -11.38
CA VAL A 91 -6.87 17.63 -11.91
C VAL A 91 -8.35 17.42 -12.23
N GLU A 92 -8.66 17.23 -13.51
CA GLU A 92 -9.98 16.79 -13.95
C GLU A 92 -10.19 15.35 -13.48
N TRP A 93 -11.04 15.16 -12.47
CA TRP A 93 -11.35 13.83 -11.98
C TRP A 93 -12.23 13.11 -13.00
N PRO A 94 -11.86 11.88 -13.38
CA PRO A 94 -12.54 11.17 -14.46
C PRO A 94 -13.99 10.88 -14.07
N GLU A 95 -14.90 11.25 -14.96
CA GLU A 95 -16.28 10.80 -14.85
C GLU A 95 -16.35 9.26 -15.04
N PRO A 96 -17.28 8.57 -14.37
CA PRO A 96 -17.36 7.11 -14.39
C PRO A 96 -17.60 6.53 -15.80
N GLY A 97 -18.19 7.31 -16.72
CA GLY A 97 -18.43 6.87 -18.10
C GLY A 97 -17.13 6.61 -18.90
N PRO A 98 -16.26 7.61 -19.05
CA PRO A 98 -14.93 7.44 -19.66
C PRO A 98 -14.08 6.34 -19.01
N LEU A 99 -14.15 6.20 -17.68
CA LEU A 99 -13.37 5.22 -16.92
C LEU A 99 -13.68 3.77 -17.32
N PHE A 100 -14.95 3.46 -17.58
CA PHE A 100 -15.36 2.12 -18.01
C PHE A 100 -14.85 1.80 -19.41
N ARG A 101 -14.87 2.78 -20.33
CA ARG A 101 -14.39 2.59 -21.70
C ARG A 101 -12.90 2.31 -21.74
N THR A 102 -12.09 3.05 -20.99
CA THR A 102 -10.63 2.83 -20.93
C THR A 102 -10.29 1.49 -20.28
N THR A 103 -10.97 1.15 -19.18
CA THR A 103 -10.76 -0.14 -18.49
C THR A 103 -11.16 -1.32 -19.38
N LEU A 104 -12.26 -1.21 -20.12
CA LEU A 104 -12.71 -2.24 -21.06
C LEU A 104 -11.70 -2.45 -22.19
N VAL A 105 -11.15 -1.37 -22.75
CA VAL A 105 -10.11 -1.47 -23.80
C VAL A 105 -8.88 -2.19 -23.27
N VAL A 106 -8.38 -1.81 -22.10
CA VAL A 106 -7.23 -2.49 -21.48
C VAL A 106 -7.55 -3.96 -21.19
N GLY A 107 -8.76 -4.26 -20.68
CA GLY A 107 -9.22 -5.63 -20.46
C GLY A 107 -9.28 -6.45 -21.75
N LEU A 108 -9.75 -5.87 -22.85
CA LEU A 108 -9.80 -6.52 -24.16
C LEU A 108 -8.38 -6.83 -24.66
N VAL A 109 -7.46 -5.87 -24.56
CA VAL A 109 -6.06 -6.07 -24.94
C VAL A 109 -5.43 -7.19 -24.12
N LEU A 110 -5.69 -7.25 -22.81
CA LEU A 110 -5.21 -8.33 -21.95
C LEU A 110 -5.73 -9.70 -22.39
N VAL A 111 -7.02 -9.80 -22.76
CA VAL A 111 -7.61 -11.05 -23.27
C VAL A 111 -6.95 -11.48 -24.57
N VAL A 112 -6.71 -10.55 -25.51
CA VAL A 112 -6.03 -10.86 -26.78
C VAL A 112 -4.60 -11.34 -26.55
N VAL A 113 -3.86 -10.66 -25.68
CA VAL A 113 -2.49 -11.06 -25.32
C VAL A 113 -2.50 -12.44 -24.66
N ALA A 114 -3.41 -12.70 -23.71
CA ALA A 114 -3.54 -13.98 -23.04
C ALA A 114 -3.89 -15.11 -24.03
N ALA A 115 -4.84 -14.88 -24.95
CA ALA A 115 -5.21 -15.84 -25.97
C ALA A 115 -4.04 -16.15 -26.93
N THR A 116 -3.23 -15.14 -27.26
CA THR A 116 -2.05 -15.31 -28.12
C THR A 116 -0.99 -16.16 -27.44
N VAL A 117 -0.68 -15.87 -26.16
CA VAL A 117 0.26 -16.67 -25.37
C VAL A 117 -0.23 -18.10 -25.24
N LEU A 118 -1.50 -18.30 -24.90
CA LEU A 118 -2.10 -19.63 -24.78
C LEU A 118 -2.05 -20.41 -26.10
N ALA A 119 -2.30 -19.76 -27.23
CA ALA A 119 -2.20 -20.39 -28.55
C ALA A 119 -0.78 -20.85 -28.86
N VAL A 120 0.23 -20.02 -28.57
CA VAL A 120 1.65 -20.38 -28.74
C VAL A 120 2.03 -21.56 -27.85
N ASP A 121 1.65 -21.52 -26.58
CA ASP A 121 1.91 -22.60 -25.63
C ASP A 121 1.25 -23.91 -26.07
N TYR A 122 0.00 -23.85 -26.54
CA TYR A 122 -0.74 -25.01 -27.03
C TYR A 122 -0.07 -25.63 -28.27
N ILE A 123 0.36 -24.80 -29.23
CA ILE A 123 1.09 -25.26 -30.41
C ILE A 123 2.40 -25.94 -30.00
N PHE A 124 3.15 -25.34 -29.08
CA PHE A 124 4.44 -25.87 -28.64
C PHE A 124 4.29 -27.21 -27.91
N ILE A 125 3.32 -27.32 -27.00
CA ILE A 125 3.00 -28.57 -26.29
C ILE A 125 2.53 -29.64 -27.29
N SER A 126 1.67 -29.28 -28.23
CA SER A 126 1.18 -30.20 -29.25
C SER A 126 2.32 -30.71 -30.15
N LEU A 127 3.27 -29.86 -30.52
CA LEU A 127 4.45 -30.19 -31.32
C LEU A 127 5.40 -31.15 -30.57
N MET A 128 5.66 -30.88 -29.28
CA MET A 128 6.45 -31.77 -28.45
C MET A 128 5.76 -33.14 -28.29
N ARG A 129 4.44 -33.15 -28.11
CA ARG A 129 3.66 -34.38 -27.94
C ARG A 129 3.54 -35.21 -29.23
N SER A 130 3.44 -34.56 -30.40
CA SER A 130 3.37 -35.25 -31.69
C SER A 130 4.70 -35.90 -32.11
N GLY A 131 5.78 -35.68 -31.35
CA GLY A 131 7.04 -36.37 -31.54
C GLY A 131 7.67 -36.02 -32.88
N LEU A 132 8.07 -34.77 -33.06
CA LEU A 132 8.82 -34.36 -34.24
C LEU A 132 10.10 -35.24 -34.34
N PRO A 133 10.29 -36.01 -35.43
CA PRO A 133 11.46 -36.88 -35.58
C PRO A 133 12.80 -36.11 -35.61
N ALA A 134 12.77 -34.78 -35.75
CA ALA A 134 13.94 -33.91 -35.77
C ALA A 134 14.66 -33.78 -34.41
N LEU A 135 13.98 -33.98 -33.27
CA LEU A 135 14.61 -33.94 -31.94
C LEU A 135 15.13 -35.30 -31.47
N LYS A 136 14.75 -36.38 -32.16
CA LYS A 136 15.17 -37.75 -31.83
C LYS A 136 16.62 -38.06 -32.21
N GLY A 137 17.29 -37.15 -32.92
CA GLY A 137 18.69 -37.29 -33.34
C GLY A 137 19.70 -36.43 -32.56
N TRP A 138 19.24 -35.64 -31.58
CA TRP A 138 20.10 -34.72 -30.80
C TRP A 138 20.04 -34.96 -29.28
N ILE A 139 19.24 -35.92 -28.81
CA ILE A 139 19.31 -36.51 -27.46
C ILE A 139 19.77 -37.95 -27.63
#